data_AF-A0A7V9HQV2-F1
#
_entry.id   AF-A0A7V9HQV2-F1
#
_cell.length_a   1.000
_cell.length_b   1.000
_cell.length_c   1.000
_cell.angle_alpha   90.00
_cell.angle_beta   90.00
_cell.angle_gamma   90.00
#
_symmetry.space_group_name_H-M   'P 1'
#
loop_
_entity.id
_entity.type
_entity.pdbx_description
1 polymer ?
#
loop_
_entity_poly.entity_id
_entity_poly.type
_entity_poly.pdbx_seq_one_letter_code
_entity_poly.pdbx_strand_id
1 'polypeptide(L)' 'DLIGAIRENRDTFMNGREARAALELIVGVYESARTGKRVDFPLK' A
#
# COMPACT_ATOMS: atom_id res chain seq x y z
N ASP A 1 -14.85 -4.34 10.67
CA ASP A 1 -14.22 -3.02 10.81
C ASP A 1 -14.88 -1.98 9.91
N LEU A 2 -14.79 -2.11 8.58
CA LEU A 2 -15.34 -1.13 7.61
C LEU A 2 -16.78 -0.68 7.89
N ILE A 3 -17.72 -1.61 8.06
CA ILE A 3 -19.14 -1.28 8.31
C ILE A 3 -19.30 -0.47 9.61
N GLY A 4 -18.50 -0.77 10.64
CA GLY A 4 -18.49 -0.02 11.90
C GLY A 4 -17.91 1.38 11.72
N ALA A 5 -16.79 1.49 11.01
CA ALA A 5 -16.14 2.76 10.70
C ALA A 5 -17.08 3.74 9.98
N ILE A 6 -17.90 3.24 9.04
CA ILE A 6 -18.93 4.05 8.37
C ILE A 6 -19.99 4.56 9.34
N ARG A 7 -20.50 3.69 10.22
CA ARG A 7 -21.56 4.04 11.18
C ARG A 7 -21.07 5.04 12.24
N GLU A 8 -19.83 4.90 12.66
CA GLU A 8 -19.20 5.69 13.73
C GLU A 8 -18.46 6.92 13.21
N ASN A 9 -18.42 7.14 11.89
CA ASN A 9 -17.67 8.21 11.23
C ASN A 9 -16.21 8.31 11.74
N ARG A 10 -15.54 7.16 11.78
CA ARG A 10 -14.13 7.03 12.18
C ARG A 10 -13.32 6.40 11.05
N ASP A 11 -12.01 6.52 11.14
CA ASP A 11 -11.11 5.81 10.24
C ASP A 11 -11.18 4.29 10.46
N THR A 12 -10.94 3.54 9.38
CA THR A 12 -10.71 2.09 9.45
C THR A 12 -9.35 1.79 10.06
N PHE A 13 -9.17 0.55 10.52
CA PHE A 13 -7.87 0.09 11.02
C PHE A 13 -6.73 0.26 10.00
N MET A 14 -7.04 0.18 8.71
CA MET A 14 -6.12 0.50 7.62
C MET A 14 -6.88 1.19 6.50
N ASN A 15 -6.38 2.32 6.03
CA ASN A 15 -6.99 3.07 4.93
C ASN A 15 -6.30 2.79 3.58
N GLY A 16 -6.88 3.28 2.49
CA GLY A 16 -6.37 3.05 1.13
C GLY A 16 -4.96 3.63 0.89
N ARG A 17 -4.57 4.70 1.60
CA ARG A 17 -3.24 5.30 1.48
C ARG A 17 -2.17 4.41 2.09
N GLU A 18 -2.45 3.81 3.24
CA GLU A 18 -1.56 2.85 3.90
C GLU A 18 -1.46 1.54 3.10
N ALA A 19 -2.60 1.05 2.61
CA ALA A 19 -2.65 -0.13 1.75
C ALA A 19 -1.85 0.06 0.44
N ARG A 20 -1.87 1.27 -0.13
CA ARG A 20 -1.06 1.60 -1.31
C ARG A 20 0.43 1.41 -1.05
N ALA A 21 0.95 1.87 0.10
CA ALA A 21 2.37 1.71 0.41
C ALA A 21 2.81 0.24 0.49
N ALA A 22 1.95 -0.63 1.06
CA ALA A 22 2.21 -2.07 1.10
C ALA A 22 2.21 -2.69 -0.30
N LEU A 23 1.26 -2.28 -1.15
CA LEU A 23 1.20 -2.75 -2.54
C LEU A 23 2.41 -2.26 -3.34
N GLU A 24 2.82 -1.00 -3.18
CA GLU A 24 4.01 -0.45 -3.81
C GLU A 24 5.25 -1.25 -3.44
N LEU A 25 5.42 -1.62 -2.16
CA LEU A 25 6.53 -2.48 -1.74
C LEU A 25 6.54 -3.81 -2.48
N ILE A 26 5.38 -4.50 -2.55
CA ILE A 26 5.26 -5.78 -3.25
C ILE A 26 5.66 -5.62 -4.72
N VAL A 27 5.12 -4.61 -5.40
CA VAL A 27 5.43 -4.33 -6.82
C VAL A 27 6.93 -4.00 -7.00
N GLY A 28 7.50 -3.19 -6.11
CA GLY A 28 8.92 -2.83 -6.15
C GLY A 28 9.86 -4.02 -5.96
N VAL A 29 9.46 -5.01 -5.15
CA VAL A 29 10.21 -6.28 -5.02
C VAL A 29 10.23 -7.03 -6.35
N TYR A 30 9.08 -7.16 -7.02
CA TYR A 30 9.01 -7.82 -8.34
C TYR A 30 9.78 -7.05 -9.41
N GLU A 31 9.73 -5.72 -9.40
CA GLU A 31 10.50 -4.89 -10.33
C GLU A 31 12.02 -5.03 -10.12
N SER A 32 12.46 -5.01 -8.86
CA SER A 32 13.86 -5.24 -8.49
C SER A 32 14.33 -6.62 -8.95
N ALA A 33 13.54 -7.67 -8.67
CA ALA A 33 13.86 -9.03 -9.11
C ALA A 33 13.94 -9.16 -10.63
N ARG A 34 13.05 -8.49 -11.38
CA ARG A 34 13.02 -8.50 -12.85
C ARG A 34 14.20 -7.75 -13.48
N THR A 35 14.67 -6.68 -12.86
CA THR A 35 15.66 -5.76 -13.46
C THR A 35 17.06 -5.90 -12.87
N GLY A 36 17.19 -6.48 -11.68
CA GLY A 36 18.43 -6.52 -10.90
C GLY A 36 18.86 -5.14 -10.38
N LYS A 37 17.97 -4.13 -10.40
CA LYS A 37 18.28 -2.75 -10.02
C LYS A 37 17.57 -2.37 -8.73
N ARG A 38 18.16 -1.40 -8.02
CA ARG A 38 17.49 -0.73 -6.89
C ARG A 38 16.22 -0.03 -7.40
N VAL A 39 15.13 -0.16 -6.64
CA VAL A 39 13.85 0.52 -6.86
C VAL A 39 13.65 1.55 -5.76
N ASP A 40 13.27 2.77 -6.14
CA ASP A 40 12.98 3.87 -5.23
C ASP A 40 11.47 4.07 -5.10
N PHE A 41 11.03 4.55 -3.93
CA PHE A 41 9.62 4.80 -3.63
C PHE A 41 9.34 6.31 -3.47
N PRO A 42 8.11 6.81 -3.73
CA PRO A 42 6.97 6.06 -4.27
C PRO A 42 7.19 5.63 -5.72
N LEU A 43 6.51 4.56 -6.15
CA LEU A 43 6.60 4.11 -7.55
C LEU A 43 5.98 5.19 -8.45
N LYS A 44 6.67 5.54 -9.55
CA LYS A 44 6.24 6.58 -10.50
C LYS A 44 5.04 6.13 -11.33
#